data_AF-B4VH98-F1
#
_entry.id   AF-B4VH98-F1
#
_cell.length_a   1.000
_cell.length_b   1.000
_cell.length_c   1.000
_cell.angle_alpha   90.00
_cell.angle_beta   90.00
_cell.angle_gamma   90.00
#
_symmetry.space_group_name_H-M   'P 1'
#
loop_
_entity.id
_entity.type
_entity.pdbx_description
1 polymer ?
#
loop_
_entity_poly.entity_id
_entity_poly.type
_entity_poly.pdbx_seq_one_letter_code
_entity_poly.pdbx_strand_id
1 'polypeptide(L)'
;MTIPIIFIHYGNSNCLFQSIWQAKQSNPDSPIILLGDQANIHYHWLLGIDHYLIKAYTDNSRYSLKHYVHLSTNGELFERFCIERWFILYRFLQQRPDIPRCVYLDSDVLIYDLLDPPADELAHFGMTMVGYSAHTNFVSNKNVLGEFCLFIQQHYNEPSKKSWLHDHYSKFIEKHGCGGISDMTFFHKFRAYHSDEIGIISDVFGKDLMYTFDERIDTDFGGYEMQNGFKNIFWLNGKPYCKNNLNRKIVKFNTLHFQGASKIKMIDFVQNRNILFWVNLIINQTVLLQNKIFRKFKLG
;
A
#
# COMPACT_ATOMS: atom_id res chain seq x y z
N MET A 1 -15.81 4.14 16.23
CA MET A 1 -16.11 3.76 14.83
C MET A 1 -14.87 3.06 14.31
N THR A 2 -15.02 1.89 13.69
CA THR A 2 -13.90 1.13 13.15
C THR A 2 -13.36 1.81 11.89
N ILE A 3 -12.04 1.83 11.71
CA ILE A 3 -11.41 2.48 10.56
C ILE A 3 -11.55 1.60 9.31
N PRO A 4 -12.11 2.12 8.21
CA PRO A 4 -12.15 1.39 6.95
C PRO A 4 -10.76 1.11 6.40
N ILE A 5 -10.57 -0.12 5.90
CA ILE A 5 -9.33 -0.59 5.27
C ILE A 5 -9.57 -0.63 3.76
N ILE A 6 -8.78 0.14 3.01
CA ILE A 6 -8.94 0.31 1.57
C ILE A 6 -7.73 -0.27 0.84
N PHE A 7 -7.99 -1.20 -0.06
CA PHE A 7 -7.03 -1.70 -1.05
C PHE A 7 -7.33 -1.11 -2.42
N ILE A 8 -6.28 -0.82 -3.20
CA ILE A 8 -6.41 -0.42 -4.61
C ILE A 8 -5.53 -1.35 -5.44
N HIS A 9 -6.12 -2.10 -6.38
CA HIS A 9 -5.38 -3.11 -7.13
C HIS A 9 -5.96 -3.34 -8.53
N TYR A 10 -5.09 -3.39 -9.53
CA TYR A 10 -5.44 -3.73 -10.90
C TYR A 10 -5.12 -5.20 -11.20
N GLY A 11 -6.02 -5.89 -11.90
CA GLY A 11 -5.92 -7.33 -12.12
C GLY A 11 -6.20 -8.14 -10.86
N ASN A 12 -5.96 -9.44 -10.96
CA ASN A 12 -6.06 -10.36 -9.83
C ASN A 12 -4.68 -10.94 -9.51
N SER A 13 -4.40 -11.18 -8.23
CA SER A 13 -3.14 -11.74 -7.75
C SER A 13 -3.30 -12.55 -6.45
N ASN A 14 -2.33 -13.41 -6.16
CA ASN A 14 -2.31 -14.17 -4.90
C ASN A 14 -2.09 -13.27 -3.69
N CYS A 15 -1.22 -12.26 -3.81
CA CYS A 15 -0.95 -11.32 -2.74
C CYS A 15 -2.22 -10.56 -2.33
N LEU A 16 -3.05 -10.13 -3.29
CA LEU A 16 -4.32 -9.46 -3.00
C LEU A 16 -5.26 -10.35 -2.16
N PHE A 17 -5.45 -11.61 -2.55
CA PHE A 17 -6.26 -12.56 -1.76
C PHE A 17 -5.72 -12.71 -0.33
N GLN A 18 -4.41 -12.89 -0.20
CA GLN A 18 -3.74 -13.12 1.09
C GLN A 18 -3.88 -11.91 2.01
N SER A 19 -3.69 -10.70 1.48
CA SER A 19 -3.81 -9.44 2.23
C SER A 19 -5.24 -9.17 2.68
N ILE A 20 -6.24 -9.35 1.81
CA ILE A 20 -7.66 -9.19 2.19
C ILE A 20 -8.06 -10.25 3.22
N TRP A 21 -7.67 -11.52 3.00
CA TRP A 21 -7.96 -12.59 3.95
C TRP A 21 -7.42 -12.24 5.34
N GLN A 22 -6.14 -11.87 5.42
CA GLN A 22 -5.46 -11.53 6.65
C GLN A 22 -6.05 -10.27 7.32
N ALA A 23 -6.46 -9.27 6.54
CA ALA A 23 -7.18 -8.09 7.05
C ALA A 23 -8.50 -8.47 7.73
N LYS A 24 -9.30 -9.37 7.12
CA LYS A 24 -10.54 -9.86 7.74
C LYS A 24 -10.33 -10.58 9.06
N GLN A 25 -9.20 -11.28 9.22
CA GLN A 25 -8.89 -12.00 10.46
C GLN A 25 -8.47 -11.05 11.58
N SER A 26 -7.66 -10.05 11.25
CA SER A 26 -7.09 -9.12 12.23
C SER A 26 -8.05 -7.99 12.60
N ASN A 27 -8.92 -7.58 11.68
CA ASN A 27 -9.83 -6.45 11.83
C ASN A 27 -11.26 -6.85 11.40
N PRO A 28 -11.91 -7.80 12.10
CA PRO A 28 -13.19 -8.39 11.67
C PRO A 28 -14.35 -7.38 11.60
N ASP A 29 -14.28 -6.33 12.41
CA ASP A 29 -15.32 -5.29 12.50
C ASP A 29 -15.03 -4.07 11.60
N SER A 30 -13.89 -4.04 10.91
CA SER A 30 -13.54 -2.95 10.00
C SER A 30 -14.13 -3.20 8.61
N PRO A 31 -14.79 -2.19 8.00
CA PRO A 31 -15.16 -2.28 6.59
C PRO A 31 -13.91 -2.46 5.73
N ILE A 32 -13.88 -3.51 4.91
CA ILE A 32 -12.81 -3.75 3.94
C ILE A 32 -13.35 -3.43 2.55
N ILE A 33 -12.66 -2.53 1.87
CA ILE A 33 -13.06 -1.99 0.57
C ILE A 33 -11.94 -2.26 -0.43
N LEU A 34 -12.27 -2.83 -1.57
CA LEU A 34 -11.38 -3.00 -2.72
C LEU A 34 -11.81 -2.07 -3.85
N LEU A 35 -10.99 -1.08 -4.17
CA LEU A 35 -11.08 -0.36 -5.43
C LEU A 35 -10.31 -1.19 -6.47
N GLY A 36 -11.02 -1.89 -7.33
CA GLY A 36 -10.45 -2.87 -8.24
C GLY A 36 -10.96 -2.79 -9.68
N ASP A 37 -10.68 -3.82 -10.47
CA ASP A 37 -11.18 -3.94 -11.84
C ASP A 37 -12.07 -5.19 -11.98
N GLN A 38 -12.51 -5.49 -13.20
CA GLN A 38 -13.35 -6.66 -13.44
C GLN A 38 -12.65 -7.98 -13.08
N ALA A 39 -11.32 -8.04 -13.11
CA ALA A 39 -10.58 -9.27 -12.87
C ALA A 39 -10.61 -9.67 -11.38
N ASN A 40 -10.91 -8.74 -10.48
CA ASN A 40 -10.93 -8.94 -9.03
C ASN A 40 -12.29 -8.65 -8.36
N ILE A 41 -13.36 -8.48 -9.15
CA ILE A 41 -14.73 -8.28 -8.64
C ILE A 41 -15.25 -9.45 -7.81
N HIS A 42 -14.71 -10.65 -8.03
CA HIS A 42 -15.14 -11.86 -7.32
C HIS A 42 -14.86 -11.82 -5.83
N TYR A 43 -13.93 -10.98 -5.35
CA TYR A 43 -13.71 -10.82 -3.91
C TYR A 43 -14.96 -10.32 -3.17
N HIS A 44 -15.87 -9.61 -3.84
CA HIS A 44 -17.13 -9.19 -3.24
C HIS A 44 -17.92 -10.37 -2.69
N TRP A 45 -18.20 -11.38 -3.51
CA TRP A 45 -18.95 -12.56 -3.09
C TRP A 45 -18.07 -13.64 -2.44
N LEU A 46 -16.78 -13.73 -2.82
CA LEU A 46 -15.87 -14.76 -2.30
C LEU A 46 -15.45 -14.48 -0.85
N LEU A 47 -15.15 -13.20 -0.56
CA LEU A 47 -14.66 -12.77 0.74
C LEU A 47 -15.64 -11.84 1.46
N GLY A 48 -16.79 -11.49 0.87
CA GLY A 48 -17.78 -10.64 1.53
C GLY A 48 -17.24 -9.25 1.85
N ILE A 49 -16.49 -8.65 0.91
CA ILE A 49 -15.95 -7.29 1.04
C ILE A 49 -16.65 -6.34 0.06
N ASP A 50 -16.54 -5.04 0.29
CA ASP A 50 -17.04 -4.07 -0.68
C ASP A 50 -16.08 -3.98 -1.88
N HIS A 51 -16.63 -3.90 -3.09
CA HIS A 51 -15.85 -3.74 -4.31
C HIS A 51 -16.40 -2.58 -5.15
N TYR A 52 -15.50 -1.73 -5.64
CA TYR A 52 -15.83 -0.64 -6.55
C TYR A 52 -14.87 -0.64 -7.75
N LEU A 53 -15.41 -0.41 -8.95
CA LEU A 53 -14.60 -0.35 -10.16
C LEU A 53 -13.76 0.93 -10.20
N ILE A 54 -12.43 0.79 -10.30
CA ILE A 54 -11.45 1.87 -10.42
C ILE A 54 -11.82 2.82 -11.57
N LYS A 55 -12.37 2.30 -12.66
CA LYS A 55 -12.75 3.10 -13.84
C LYS A 55 -13.67 4.27 -13.49
N ALA A 56 -14.52 4.12 -12.48
CA ALA A 56 -15.40 5.20 -12.00
C ALA A 56 -14.64 6.42 -11.45
N TYR A 57 -13.34 6.26 -11.15
CA TYR A 57 -12.49 7.28 -10.52
C TYR A 57 -11.35 7.76 -11.42
N THR A 58 -11.14 7.15 -12.59
CA THR A 58 -10.06 7.49 -13.53
C THR A 58 -10.54 8.33 -14.72
N ASP A 59 -11.82 8.25 -15.12
CA ASP A 59 -12.32 8.90 -16.33
C ASP A 59 -12.60 10.41 -16.12
N ASN A 60 -12.16 11.26 -17.06
CA ASN A 60 -12.52 12.70 -17.20
C ASN A 60 -12.31 13.62 -15.97
N SER A 61 -11.22 13.40 -15.23
CA SER A 61 -10.93 14.07 -13.97
C SER A 61 -10.03 15.31 -14.12
N ARG A 62 -10.35 16.42 -13.43
CA ARG A 62 -9.43 17.56 -13.19
C ARG A 62 -8.09 17.13 -12.59
N TYR A 63 -8.04 15.95 -11.96
CA TYR A 63 -6.83 15.29 -11.48
C TYR A 63 -6.54 14.09 -12.39
N SER A 64 -5.95 14.37 -13.55
CA SER A 64 -5.49 13.36 -14.50
C SER A 64 -3.99 13.55 -14.73
N LEU A 65 -3.28 12.45 -14.93
CA LEU A 65 -1.88 12.45 -15.35
C LEU A 65 -1.76 12.64 -16.88
N LYS A 66 -2.48 13.62 -17.44
CA LYS A 66 -2.54 13.85 -18.90
C LYS A 66 -1.15 14.10 -19.50
N HIS A 67 -0.27 14.77 -18.77
CA HIS A 67 1.10 15.08 -19.19
C HIS A 67 2.14 14.18 -18.50
N TYR A 68 1.72 12.98 -18.09
CA TYR A 68 2.62 11.99 -17.53
C TYR A 68 3.84 11.79 -18.43
N VAL A 69 5.02 11.79 -17.81
CA VAL A 69 6.27 11.41 -18.44
C VAL A 69 6.86 10.29 -17.61
N HIS A 70 7.17 9.18 -18.27
CA HIS A 70 7.75 8.04 -17.61
C HIS A 70 9.25 8.23 -17.39
N LEU A 71 9.65 8.32 -16.12
CA LEU A 71 11.03 8.51 -15.68
C LEU A 71 11.35 7.51 -14.57
N SER A 72 11.13 6.22 -14.82
CA SER A 72 11.41 5.13 -13.89
C SER A 72 11.94 3.93 -14.66
N THR A 73 12.75 3.09 -14.02
CA THR A 73 13.16 1.81 -14.60
C THR A 73 12.09 0.72 -14.47
N ASN A 74 11.03 0.96 -13.70
CA ASN A 74 9.85 0.07 -13.67
C ASN A 74 9.05 0.22 -14.97
N GLY A 75 8.19 -0.75 -15.29
CA GLY A 75 7.33 -0.63 -16.46
C GLY A 75 6.36 0.56 -16.39
N GLU A 76 6.17 1.26 -17.51
CA GLU A 76 5.36 2.48 -17.59
C GLU A 76 3.97 2.35 -16.94
N LEU A 77 3.23 1.30 -17.32
CA LEU A 77 1.88 1.05 -16.82
C LEU A 77 1.86 0.82 -15.31
N PHE A 78 2.87 0.14 -14.77
CA PHE A 78 2.97 -0.14 -13.35
C PHE A 78 3.25 1.14 -12.56
N GLU A 79 4.25 1.92 -12.98
CA GLU A 79 4.63 3.16 -12.29
C GLU A 79 3.51 4.21 -12.37
N ARG A 80 2.89 4.34 -13.55
CA ARG A 80 1.74 5.21 -13.74
C ARG A 80 0.60 4.84 -12.79
N PHE A 81 0.27 3.54 -12.68
CA PHE A 81 -0.78 3.09 -11.77
C PHE A 81 -0.43 3.36 -10.29
N CYS A 82 0.83 3.17 -9.91
CA CYS A 82 1.32 3.50 -8.56
C CYS A 82 1.12 4.97 -8.22
N ILE A 83 1.20 5.87 -9.19
CA ILE A 83 0.90 7.29 -8.99
C ILE A 83 -0.62 7.53 -9.03
N GLU A 84 -1.33 6.98 -10.02
CA GLU A 84 -2.79 7.17 -10.20
C GLU A 84 -3.62 6.65 -9.03
N ARG A 85 -3.14 5.66 -8.24
CA ARG A 85 -3.88 5.13 -7.09
C ARG A 85 -4.27 6.21 -6.06
N TRP A 86 -3.44 7.24 -5.89
CA TRP A 86 -3.72 8.34 -4.96
C TRP A 86 -4.86 9.22 -5.46
N PHE A 87 -4.92 9.43 -6.78
CA PHE A 87 -6.01 10.13 -7.45
C PHE A 87 -7.32 9.34 -7.32
N ILE A 88 -7.24 8.03 -7.52
CA ILE A 88 -8.38 7.10 -7.36
C ILE A 88 -8.89 7.15 -5.92
N LEU A 89 -8.00 7.01 -4.93
CA LEU A 89 -8.35 7.07 -3.50
C LEU A 89 -9.02 8.39 -3.17
N TYR A 90 -8.44 9.52 -3.60
CA TYR A 90 -9.00 10.83 -3.34
C TYR A 90 -10.41 10.97 -3.90
N ARG A 91 -10.62 10.56 -5.15
CA ARG A 91 -11.93 10.60 -5.81
C ARG A 91 -12.97 9.73 -5.11
N PHE A 92 -12.59 8.51 -4.74
CA PHE A 92 -13.44 7.63 -3.96
C PHE A 92 -13.87 8.30 -2.64
N LEU A 93 -12.92 8.84 -1.89
CA LEU A 93 -13.18 9.48 -0.61
C LEU A 93 -14.01 10.76 -0.73
N GLN A 94 -13.92 11.50 -1.83
CA GLN A 94 -14.78 12.66 -2.12
C GLN A 94 -16.24 12.25 -2.35
N GLN A 95 -16.48 11.06 -2.91
CA GLN A 95 -17.83 10.51 -3.11
C GLN A 95 -18.36 9.78 -1.87
N ARG A 96 -17.55 9.66 -0.81
CA ARG A 96 -17.85 8.92 0.43
C ARG A 96 -17.69 9.82 1.66
N PRO A 97 -18.60 10.79 1.87
CA PRO A 97 -18.54 11.65 3.06
C PRO A 97 -18.69 10.87 4.38
N ASP A 98 -19.27 9.67 4.32
CA ASP A 98 -19.40 8.72 5.43
C ASP A 98 -18.07 8.08 5.87
N ILE A 99 -17.01 8.17 5.05
CA ILE A 99 -15.67 7.65 5.37
C ILE A 99 -14.75 8.83 5.65
N PRO A 100 -14.78 9.49 6.83
CA PRO A 100 -13.96 10.68 7.09
C PRO A 100 -12.46 10.37 7.13
N ARG A 101 -12.10 9.15 7.55
CA ARG A 101 -10.73 8.63 7.65
C ARG A 101 -10.68 7.17 7.23
N CYS A 102 -9.52 6.71 6.75
CA CYS A 102 -9.30 5.32 6.35
C CYS A 102 -7.82 4.94 6.45
N VAL A 103 -7.52 3.64 6.40
CA VAL A 103 -6.16 3.15 6.13
C VAL A 103 -6.11 2.61 4.71
N TYR A 104 -5.23 3.17 3.89
CA TYR A 104 -4.85 2.58 2.61
C TYR A 104 -3.71 1.58 2.80
N LEU A 105 -3.82 0.43 2.11
CA LEU A 105 -2.79 -0.61 2.10
C LEU A 105 -2.47 -1.08 0.68
N ASP A 106 -1.19 -1.30 0.43
CA ASP A 106 -0.75 -2.05 -0.75
C ASP A 106 -1.15 -3.53 -0.62
N SER A 107 -1.36 -4.19 -1.76
CA SER A 107 -1.79 -5.58 -1.82
C SER A 107 -0.74 -6.60 -1.36
N ASP A 108 0.49 -6.16 -1.08
CA ASP A 108 1.60 -6.95 -0.55
C ASP A 108 1.89 -6.68 0.94
N VAL A 109 0.90 -6.16 1.67
CA VAL A 109 0.96 -5.93 3.12
C VAL A 109 0.01 -6.88 3.87
N LEU A 110 0.54 -7.61 4.85
CA LEU A 110 -0.25 -8.43 5.76
C LEU A 110 -0.45 -7.71 7.10
N ILE A 111 -1.70 -7.67 7.60
CA ILE A 111 -2.08 -6.99 8.84
C ILE A 111 -2.22 -8.00 9.98
N TYR A 112 -1.58 -7.74 11.11
CA TYR A 112 -1.60 -8.63 12.25
C TYR A 112 -2.29 -8.06 13.47
N ASP A 113 -2.61 -6.77 13.49
CA ASP A 113 -3.29 -6.14 14.62
C ASP A 113 -4.37 -5.14 14.25
N LEU A 114 -5.14 -4.74 15.25
CA LEU A 114 -6.17 -3.71 15.10
C LEU A 114 -5.54 -2.40 14.65
N LEU A 115 -6.13 -1.79 13.62
CA LEU A 115 -5.66 -0.53 13.07
C LEU A 115 -6.34 0.70 13.70
N ASP A 116 -7.39 0.52 14.51
CA ASP A 116 -8.04 1.64 15.20
C ASP A 116 -7.11 2.38 16.17
N PRO A 117 -6.39 1.71 17.09
CA PRO A 117 -5.50 2.43 18.02
C PRO A 117 -4.43 3.28 17.31
N PRO A 118 -3.64 2.76 16.34
CA PRO A 118 -2.67 3.59 15.64
C PRO A 118 -3.35 4.66 14.77
N ALA A 119 -4.55 4.42 14.24
CA ALA A 119 -5.28 5.45 13.48
C ALA A 119 -5.69 6.63 14.35
N ASP A 120 -6.11 6.39 15.59
CA ASP A 120 -6.44 7.45 16.55
C ASP A 120 -5.19 8.22 16.99
N GLU A 121 -4.08 7.52 17.24
CA GLU A 121 -2.82 8.16 17.63
C GLU A 121 -2.22 9.03 16.50
N LEU A 122 -2.32 8.56 15.26
CA LEU A 122 -1.82 9.26 14.07
C LEU A 122 -2.82 10.29 13.52
N ALA A 123 -3.99 10.48 14.14
CA ALA A 123 -5.06 11.34 13.63
C ALA A 123 -4.68 12.83 13.51
N HIS A 124 -3.62 13.25 14.21
CA HIS A 124 -3.10 14.61 14.13
C HIS A 124 -2.33 14.90 12.83
N PHE A 125 -1.84 13.87 12.13
CA PHE A 125 -1.32 14.00 10.77
C PHE A 125 -2.47 13.92 9.76
N GLY A 126 -2.32 14.58 8.62
CA GLY A 126 -3.26 14.43 7.51
C GLY A 126 -3.11 13.10 6.79
N MET A 127 -1.87 12.68 6.54
CA MET A 127 -1.51 11.37 5.98
C MET A 127 -0.24 10.83 6.61
N THR A 128 0.05 9.54 6.44
CA THR A 128 1.28 8.93 6.99
C THR A 128 2.05 8.08 5.99
N MET A 129 3.31 7.78 6.32
CA MET A 129 4.20 6.91 5.55
C MET A 129 4.93 5.94 6.48
N VAL A 130 5.39 4.81 5.94
CA VAL A 130 6.28 3.86 6.60
C VAL A 130 7.64 3.94 5.91
N GLY A 131 8.63 4.50 6.60
CA GLY A 131 9.95 4.72 6.02
C GLY A 131 9.87 5.58 4.76
N TYR A 132 10.34 5.03 3.64
CA TYR A 132 10.34 5.74 2.34
C TYR A 132 9.04 5.59 1.53
N SER A 133 8.06 4.81 2.01
CA SER A 133 6.91 4.35 1.22
C SER A 133 5.59 4.60 1.93
N ALA A 134 4.50 4.74 1.16
CA ALA A 134 3.14 4.92 1.66
C ALA A 134 2.30 3.64 1.54
N HIS A 135 2.93 2.46 1.54
CA HIS A 135 2.25 1.15 1.45
C HIS A 135 1.34 0.84 2.65
N THR A 136 1.53 1.52 3.78
CA THR A 136 0.55 1.65 4.86
C THR A 136 0.36 3.13 5.15
N ASN A 137 -0.78 3.68 4.73
CA ASN A 137 -1.07 5.11 4.80
C ASN A 137 -2.36 5.35 5.58
N PHE A 138 -2.25 5.94 6.76
CA PHE A 138 -3.41 6.42 7.51
C PHE A 138 -3.80 7.77 6.94
N VAL A 139 -4.95 7.84 6.29
CA VAL A 139 -5.52 9.08 5.75
C VAL A 139 -6.53 9.61 6.75
N SER A 140 -6.13 10.59 7.55
CA SER A 140 -6.99 11.24 8.55
C SER A 140 -7.61 12.52 8.01
N ASN A 141 -7.00 13.14 7.00
CA ASN A 141 -7.49 14.35 6.35
C ASN A 141 -7.46 14.22 4.81
N LYS A 142 -8.65 14.10 4.21
CA LYS A 142 -8.81 14.00 2.75
C LYS A 142 -8.30 15.23 1.99
N ASN A 143 -8.27 16.40 2.62
CA ASN A 143 -7.79 17.62 1.97
C ASN A 143 -6.29 17.53 1.71
N VAL A 144 -5.50 16.99 2.65
CA VAL A 144 -4.07 16.74 2.48
C VAL A 144 -3.82 15.74 1.33
N LEU A 145 -4.64 14.70 1.20
CA LEU A 145 -4.58 13.81 0.04
C LEU A 145 -4.90 14.54 -1.28
N GLY A 146 -5.87 15.46 -1.26
CA GLY A 146 -6.18 16.31 -2.41
C GLY A 146 -5.04 17.25 -2.81
N GLU A 147 -4.36 17.84 -1.83
CA GLU A 147 -3.17 18.67 -2.02
C GLU A 147 -2.00 17.86 -2.57
N PHE A 148 -1.81 16.63 -2.09
CA PHE A 148 -0.83 15.70 -2.65
C PHE A 148 -1.11 15.36 -4.12
N CYS A 149 -2.37 15.09 -4.48
CA CYS A 149 -2.76 14.89 -5.88
C CYS A 149 -2.52 16.13 -6.75
N LEU A 150 -2.83 17.33 -6.23
CA LEU A 150 -2.53 18.59 -6.92
C LEU A 150 -1.02 18.77 -7.13
N PHE A 151 -0.24 18.48 -6.10
CA PHE A 151 1.21 18.58 -6.14
C PHE A 151 1.81 17.71 -7.24
N ILE A 152 1.42 16.43 -7.32
CA ILE A 152 1.85 15.52 -8.40
C ILE A 152 1.47 16.10 -9.76
N GLN A 153 0.21 16.53 -9.91
CA GLN A 153 -0.29 17.04 -11.18
C GLN A 153 0.49 18.28 -11.64
N GLN A 154 0.80 19.20 -10.73
CA GLN A 154 1.57 20.40 -11.04
C GLN A 154 2.98 20.07 -11.52
N HIS A 155 3.63 19.02 -10.99
CA HIS A 155 4.95 18.58 -11.47
C HIS A 155 4.93 18.06 -12.90
N TYR A 156 3.83 17.46 -13.34
CA TYR A 156 3.70 17.02 -14.73
C TYR A 156 3.22 18.13 -15.68
N ASN A 157 2.45 19.09 -15.18
CA ASN A 157 1.80 20.12 -16.00
C ASN A 157 2.59 21.42 -16.13
N GLU A 158 3.30 21.85 -15.08
CA GLU A 158 4.00 23.14 -15.06
C GLU A 158 5.44 22.97 -15.56
N PRO A 159 5.87 23.70 -16.61
CA PRO A 159 7.23 23.57 -17.14
C PRO A 159 8.34 23.77 -16.10
N SER A 160 8.14 24.69 -15.15
CA SER A 160 9.09 25.00 -14.07
C SER A 160 9.25 23.87 -13.05
N LYS A 161 8.19 23.09 -12.78
CA LYS A 161 8.23 21.94 -11.87
C LYS A 161 8.60 20.65 -12.58
N LYS A 162 8.32 20.56 -13.89
CA LYS A 162 8.68 19.41 -14.72
C LYS A 162 10.18 19.23 -14.87
N SER A 163 10.96 20.32 -14.88
CA SER A 163 12.43 20.26 -14.91
C SER A 163 12.99 19.50 -13.70
N TRP A 164 12.36 19.62 -12.52
CA TRP A 164 12.74 18.86 -11.33
C TRP A 164 12.62 17.35 -11.54
N LEU A 165 11.62 16.88 -12.28
CA LEU A 165 11.45 15.44 -12.55
C LEU A 165 12.65 14.87 -13.33
N HIS A 166 13.10 15.59 -14.36
CA HIS A 166 14.26 15.19 -15.15
C HIS A 166 15.55 15.26 -14.35
N ASP A 167 15.78 16.35 -13.61
CA ASP A 167 16.98 16.51 -12.76
C ASP A 167 17.06 15.44 -11.67
N HIS A 168 15.93 15.19 -10.98
CA HIS A 168 15.85 14.15 -9.96
C HIS A 168 16.11 12.77 -10.57
N TYR A 169 15.47 12.44 -11.70
CA TYR A 169 15.68 11.18 -12.40
C TYR A 169 17.15 10.98 -12.79
N SER A 170 17.77 11.95 -13.46
CA SER A 170 19.16 11.86 -13.90
C SER A 170 20.11 11.63 -12.72
N LYS A 171 19.97 12.40 -11.64
CA LYS A 171 20.80 12.23 -10.42
C LYS A 171 20.55 10.89 -9.75
N PHE A 172 19.31 10.42 -9.71
CA PHE A 172 18.97 9.13 -9.10
C PHE A 172 19.58 7.98 -9.87
N ILE A 173 19.48 7.99 -11.21
CA ILE A 173 20.09 6.99 -12.08
C ILE A 173 21.61 7.01 -11.99
N GLU A 174 22.24 8.19 -12.03
CA GLU A 174 23.69 8.33 -11.89
C GLU A 174 24.18 7.71 -10.57
N LYS A 175 23.44 7.90 -9.48
CA LYS A 175 23.82 7.42 -8.15
C LYS A 175 23.49 5.95 -7.90
N HIS A 176 22.35 5.46 -8.40
CA HIS A 176 21.78 4.16 -7.99
C HIS A 176 21.67 3.13 -9.13
N GLY A 177 21.77 3.56 -10.39
CA GLY A 177 21.69 2.69 -11.56
C GLY A 177 20.29 2.15 -11.90
N CYS A 178 19.32 2.25 -10.99
CA CYS A 178 17.92 1.90 -11.22
C CYS A 178 16.97 2.76 -10.36
N GLY A 179 15.67 2.72 -10.65
CA GLY A 179 14.64 3.52 -9.99
C GLY A 179 14.25 4.76 -10.81
N GLY A 180 13.95 5.86 -10.12
CA GLY A 180 13.51 7.12 -10.73
C GLY A 180 12.30 7.71 -10.04
N ILE A 181 11.45 8.41 -10.80
CA ILE A 181 10.21 9.03 -10.35
C ILE A 181 9.14 7.97 -10.10
N SER A 182 8.66 7.96 -8.86
CA SER A 182 7.55 7.13 -8.36
C SER A 182 6.66 7.90 -7.40
N ASP A 183 5.55 7.30 -6.99
CA ASP A 183 4.72 7.85 -5.92
C ASP A 183 5.50 8.07 -4.61
N MET A 184 6.43 7.17 -4.27
CA MET A 184 7.34 7.35 -3.14
C MET A 184 8.20 8.61 -3.29
N THR A 185 8.75 8.89 -4.47
CA THR A 185 9.50 10.14 -4.69
C THR A 185 8.64 11.39 -4.50
N PHE A 186 7.37 11.32 -4.92
CA PHE A 186 6.43 12.42 -4.72
C PHE A 186 6.11 12.61 -3.24
N PHE A 187 5.88 11.54 -2.48
CA PHE A 187 5.66 11.62 -1.04
C PHE A 187 6.83 12.28 -0.32
N HIS A 188 8.07 11.86 -0.61
CA HIS A 188 9.26 12.46 -0.02
C HIS A 188 9.37 13.94 -0.33
N LYS A 189 9.14 14.32 -1.59
CA LYS A 189 9.19 15.73 -1.99
C LYS A 189 8.05 16.53 -1.34
N PHE A 190 6.83 16.01 -1.30
CA PHE A 190 5.68 16.67 -0.72
C PHE A 190 5.87 16.90 0.78
N ARG A 191 6.31 15.86 1.50
CA ARG A 191 6.62 15.95 2.93
C ARG A 191 7.69 17.01 3.25
N ALA A 192 8.65 17.24 2.35
CA ALA A 192 9.66 18.30 2.56
C ALA A 192 9.05 19.72 2.67
N TYR A 193 7.82 19.92 2.17
CA TYR A 193 7.06 21.17 2.28
C TYR A 193 5.88 21.07 3.28
N HIS A 194 5.50 19.86 3.70
CA HIS A 194 4.32 19.56 4.53
C HIS A 194 4.67 18.64 5.71
N SER A 195 5.79 18.88 6.38
CA SER A 195 6.33 17.96 7.43
C SER A 195 5.39 17.77 8.61
N ASP A 196 4.57 18.77 8.91
CA ASP A 196 3.63 18.74 10.04
C ASP A 196 2.34 17.98 9.70
N GLU A 197 2.06 17.76 8.40
CA GLU A 197 0.87 17.06 7.92
C GLU A 197 1.16 15.62 7.50
N ILE A 198 2.41 15.30 7.17
CA ILE A 198 2.85 13.97 6.71
C ILE A 198 3.75 13.30 7.74
N GLY A 199 3.14 12.42 8.55
CA GLY A 199 3.84 11.66 9.58
C GLY A 199 4.62 10.47 9.04
N ILE A 200 5.80 10.19 9.60
CA ILE A 200 6.51 8.92 9.39
C ILE A 200 6.19 8.03 10.59
N ILE A 201 5.50 6.93 10.35
CA ILE A 201 5.02 5.99 11.38
C ILE A 201 6.17 5.48 12.26
N SER A 202 7.31 5.15 11.65
CA SER A 202 8.49 4.70 12.38
C SER A 202 9.10 5.79 13.27
N ASP A 203 8.93 7.08 12.95
CA ASP A 203 9.41 8.19 13.80
C ASP A 203 8.49 8.39 15.02
N VAL A 204 7.19 8.16 14.85
CA VAL A 204 6.18 8.28 15.91
C VAL A 204 6.32 7.15 16.92
N PHE A 205 6.31 5.90 16.45
CA PHE A 205 6.36 4.71 17.32
C PHE A 205 7.79 4.28 17.68
N GLY A 206 8.81 4.77 16.97
CA GLY A 206 10.19 4.33 17.09
C GLY A 206 10.89 4.69 18.40
N LYS A 207 10.33 5.59 19.22
CA LYS A 207 10.94 6.01 20.48
C LYS A 207 10.72 5.00 21.61
N ASP A 208 9.55 4.35 21.65
CA ASP A 208 9.20 3.40 22.72
C ASP A 208 9.11 1.92 22.27
N LEU A 209 9.04 1.65 20.96
CA LEU A 209 9.25 0.35 20.28
C LEU A 209 8.56 -0.87 20.91
N MET A 210 7.30 -0.73 21.32
CA MET A 210 6.48 -1.90 21.64
C MET A 210 5.86 -2.52 20.37
N TYR A 211 5.58 -1.70 19.35
CA TYR A 211 5.14 -2.17 18.05
C TYR A 211 5.63 -1.28 16.89
N THR A 212 5.52 -1.80 15.66
CA THR A 212 5.95 -1.12 14.44
C THR A 212 5.11 -1.55 13.23
N PHE A 213 5.35 -0.88 12.11
CA PHE A 213 4.86 -1.22 10.78
C PHE A 213 6.09 -1.52 9.92
N ASP A 214 6.13 -2.68 9.30
CA ASP A 214 7.32 -3.13 8.57
C ASP A 214 7.57 -2.31 7.31
N GLU A 215 8.76 -1.75 7.16
CA GLU A 215 9.18 -1.12 5.90
C GLU A 215 9.32 -2.15 4.78
N ARG A 216 9.93 -3.31 5.07
CA ARG A 216 10.16 -4.40 4.11
C ARG A 216 10.75 -5.64 4.79
N ILE A 217 10.12 -6.80 4.63
CA ILE A 217 10.47 -8.01 5.41
C ILE A 217 11.82 -8.62 5.06
N ASP A 218 12.32 -8.42 3.84
CA ASP A 218 13.60 -8.95 3.33
C ASP A 218 14.77 -7.97 3.54
N THR A 219 14.61 -6.99 4.43
CA THR A 219 15.63 -6.01 4.81
C THR A 219 15.72 -5.86 6.32
N ASP A 220 16.89 -5.44 6.81
CA ASP A 220 17.12 -5.12 8.22
C ASP A 220 16.73 -3.67 8.57
N PHE A 221 16.00 -2.96 7.70
CA PHE A 221 15.54 -1.59 7.95
C PHE A 221 14.87 -1.47 9.32
N GLY A 222 15.28 -0.46 10.09
CA GLY A 222 14.93 -0.30 11.50
C GLY A 222 15.83 -1.07 12.48
N GLY A 223 16.80 -1.84 11.98
CA GLY A 223 17.80 -2.58 12.76
C GLY A 223 17.30 -3.90 13.33
N TYR A 224 16.42 -4.60 12.62
CA TYR A 224 15.85 -5.88 13.08
C TYR A 224 16.77 -7.07 12.78
N GLU A 225 16.69 -8.09 13.63
CA GLU A 225 17.42 -9.34 13.45
C GLU A 225 16.95 -10.06 12.17
N MET A 226 17.90 -10.58 11.40
CA MET A 226 17.65 -11.26 10.12
C MET A 226 18.01 -12.74 10.22
N GLN A 227 17.22 -13.59 9.56
CA GLN A 227 17.50 -15.00 9.36
C GLN A 227 17.07 -15.40 7.93
N ASN A 228 17.96 -16.08 7.20
CA ASN A 228 17.70 -16.60 5.84
C ASN A 228 17.20 -15.54 4.84
N GLY A 229 17.69 -14.30 4.95
CA GLY A 229 17.32 -13.19 4.06
C GLY A 229 15.99 -12.50 4.40
N PHE A 230 15.37 -12.84 5.54
CA PHE A 230 14.15 -12.20 6.04
C PHE A 230 14.36 -11.77 7.49
N LYS A 231 13.54 -10.84 7.98
CA LYS A 231 13.43 -10.56 9.41
C LYS A 231 13.16 -11.87 10.16
N ASN A 232 13.87 -12.10 11.26
CA ASN A 232 13.73 -13.27 12.09
C ASN A 232 12.43 -13.18 12.92
N ILE A 233 11.31 -13.46 12.26
CA ILE A 233 9.98 -13.36 12.85
C ILE A 233 9.71 -14.57 13.74
N PHE A 234 9.39 -14.32 15.00
CA PHE A 234 8.80 -15.32 15.91
C PHE A 234 7.39 -14.89 16.31
N TRP A 235 6.56 -15.86 16.66
CA TRP A 235 5.14 -15.64 16.90
C TRP A 235 4.81 -15.75 18.38
N LEU A 236 4.14 -14.74 18.94
CA LEU A 236 3.56 -14.80 20.28
C LEU A 236 2.06 -14.49 20.16
N ASN A 237 1.21 -15.40 20.64
CA ASN A 237 -0.25 -15.26 20.61
C ASN A 237 -0.81 -14.86 19.22
N GLY A 238 -0.25 -15.43 18.16
CA GLY A 238 -0.66 -15.10 16.79
C GLY A 238 -0.31 -13.67 16.37
N LYS A 239 0.71 -13.03 16.95
CA LYS A 239 1.25 -11.76 16.45
C LYS A 239 2.74 -11.94 16.11
N PRO A 240 3.25 -11.33 15.03
CA PRO A 240 4.65 -11.43 14.66
C PRO A 240 5.49 -10.47 15.50
N TYR A 241 6.64 -10.96 15.96
CA TYR A 241 7.63 -10.20 16.69
C TYR A 241 9.01 -10.39 16.06
N CYS A 242 9.86 -9.38 16.19
CA CYS A 242 11.28 -9.51 15.88
C CYS A 242 12.12 -8.79 16.94
N LYS A 243 13.33 -9.28 17.16
CA LYS A 243 14.31 -8.60 18.00
C LYS A 243 14.88 -7.42 17.23
N ASN A 244 14.88 -6.25 17.83
CA ASN A 244 15.59 -5.09 17.32
C ASN A 244 17.01 -5.06 17.91
N ASN A 245 18.03 -5.09 17.05
CA ASN A 245 19.43 -5.15 17.46
C ASN A 245 19.98 -3.81 17.94
N LEU A 246 19.39 -2.69 17.55
CA LEU A 246 19.83 -1.35 17.96
C LEU A 246 19.48 -1.07 19.42
N ASN A 247 18.27 -1.41 19.85
CA ASN A 247 17.81 -1.15 21.21
C ASN A 247 17.62 -2.40 22.08
N ARG A 248 17.89 -3.59 21.53
CA ARG A 248 17.76 -4.91 22.18
C ARG A 248 16.34 -5.26 22.65
N LYS A 249 15.31 -4.56 22.17
CA LYS A 249 13.90 -4.84 22.50
C LYS A 249 13.31 -5.89 21.56
N ILE A 250 12.29 -6.58 22.06
CA ILE A 250 11.37 -7.39 21.26
C ILE A 250 10.24 -6.47 20.78
N VAL A 251 10.03 -6.39 19.48
CA VAL A 251 9.07 -5.45 18.87
C VAL A 251 8.00 -6.22 18.12
N LYS A 252 6.73 -5.91 18.39
CA LYS A 252 5.58 -6.46 17.66
C LYS A 252 5.45 -5.80 16.28
N PHE A 253 5.06 -6.54 15.27
CA PHE A 253 4.76 -6.00 13.95
C PHE A 253 3.24 -5.97 13.75
N ASN A 254 2.68 -4.76 13.59
CA ASN A 254 1.28 -4.58 13.23
C ASN A 254 1.06 -4.93 11.75
N THR A 255 2.07 -4.70 10.91
CA THR A 255 2.07 -5.11 9.50
C THR A 255 3.41 -5.73 9.12
N LEU A 256 3.40 -6.62 8.13
CA LEU A 256 4.58 -7.11 7.42
C LEU A 256 4.44 -6.77 5.93
N HIS A 257 5.49 -6.21 5.31
CA HIS A 257 5.46 -5.74 3.92
C HIS A 257 6.35 -6.60 3.02
N PHE A 258 5.72 -7.25 2.04
CA PHE A 258 6.33 -8.22 1.15
C PHE A 258 6.58 -7.64 -0.25
N GLN A 259 7.39 -6.59 -0.34
CA GLN A 259 7.70 -5.95 -1.62
C GLN A 259 8.52 -6.85 -2.55
N GLY A 260 8.20 -6.81 -3.85
CA GLY A 260 9.00 -7.45 -4.89
C GLY A 260 8.99 -8.98 -4.84
N ALA A 261 10.17 -9.61 -4.81
CA ALA A 261 10.29 -11.07 -4.82
C ALA A 261 9.72 -11.73 -3.55
N SER A 262 9.68 -10.99 -2.43
CA SER A 262 9.18 -11.51 -1.16
C SER A 262 7.67 -11.81 -1.17
N LYS A 263 6.90 -11.30 -2.16
CA LYS A 263 5.46 -11.63 -2.36
C LYS A 263 5.18 -13.12 -2.38
N ILE A 264 6.12 -13.92 -2.90
CA ILE A 264 5.95 -15.39 -2.96
C ILE A 264 5.86 -16.03 -1.57
N LYS A 265 6.41 -15.37 -0.55
CA LYS A 265 6.45 -15.85 0.83
C LYS A 265 5.22 -15.44 1.64
N MET A 266 4.39 -14.52 1.16
CA MET A 266 3.22 -14.04 1.89
C MET A 266 2.33 -15.18 2.40
N ILE A 267 2.12 -16.25 1.61
CA ILE A 267 1.30 -17.40 2.02
C ILE A 267 1.79 -18.09 3.30
N ASP A 268 3.10 -18.05 3.57
CA ASP A 268 3.72 -18.66 4.75
C ASP A 268 3.42 -17.85 6.02
N PHE A 269 3.07 -16.58 5.86
CA PHE A 269 2.80 -15.62 6.92
C PHE A 269 1.29 -15.33 7.11
N VAL A 270 0.42 -15.89 6.28
CA VAL A 270 -1.04 -15.79 6.46
C VAL A 270 -1.50 -16.69 7.60
N GLN A 271 -2.34 -16.15 8.47
CA GLN A 271 -2.93 -16.84 9.61
C GLN A 271 -4.28 -17.48 9.28
N ASN A 272 -4.72 -18.40 10.15
CA ASN A 272 -6.02 -19.07 10.04
C ASN A 272 -6.24 -19.73 8.68
N ARG A 273 -5.24 -20.46 8.16
CA ARG A 273 -5.30 -21.24 6.91
C ARG A 273 -6.16 -22.51 7.07
N ASN A 274 -7.41 -22.33 7.50
CA ASN A 274 -8.40 -23.39 7.69
C ASN A 274 -8.94 -23.92 6.34
N ILE A 275 -9.89 -24.85 6.37
CA ILE A 275 -10.45 -25.43 5.14
C ILE A 275 -11.07 -24.36 4.21
N LEU A 276 -11.72 -23.35 4.79
CA LEU A 276 -12.32 -22.25 4.02
C LEU A 276 -11.26 -21.40 3.32
N PHE A 277 -10.11 -21.15 3.96
CA PHE A 277 -8.98 -20.47 3.32
C PHE A 277 -8.56 -21.20 2.04
N TRP A 278 -8.33 -22.51 2.14
CA TRP A 278 -7.85 -23.31 1.01
C TRP A 278 -8.89 -23.41 -0.10
N VAL A 279 -10.17 -23.59 0.24
CA VAL A 279 -11.27 -23.57 -0.74
C VAL A 279 -11.32 -22.23 -1.47
N ASN A 280 -11.29 -21.12 -0.73
CA ASN A 280 -11.34 -19.79 -1.35
C ASN A 280 -10.08 -19.48 -2.16
N LEU A 281 -8.91 -19.95 -1.72
CA LEU A 281 -7.67 -19.82 -2.48
C LEU A 281 -7.75 -20.59 -3.81
N ILE A 282 -8.28 -21.81 -3.81
CA ILE A 282 -8.49 -22.61 -5.03
C ILE A 282 -9.45 -21.88 -5.98
N ILE A 283 -10.59 -21.38 -5.48
CA ILE A 283 -11.53 -20.59 -6.29
C ILE A 283 -10.82 -19.37 -6.90
N ASN A 284 -10.01 -18.66 -6.10
CA ASN A 284 -9.21 -17.55 -6.60
C ASN A 284 -8.21 -17.98 -7.68
N GLN A 285 -7.53 -19.12 -7.53
CA GLN A 285 -6.63 -19.67 -8.56
C GLN A 285 -7.38 -19.98 -9.87
N THR A 286 -8.60 -20.51 -9.78
CA THR A 286 -9.42 -20.79 -10.96
C THR A 286 -9.76 -19.50 -11.70
N VAL A 287 -10.20 -18.45 -10.99
CA VAL A 287 -10.48 -17.13 -11.59
C VAL A 287 -9.21 -16.51 -12.18
N LEU A 288 -8.08 -16.61 -11.48
CA LEU A 288 -6.78 -16.15 -11.99
C LEU A 288 -6.41 -16.83 -13.31
N LEU A 289 -6.59 -18.14 -13.40
CA LEU A 289 -6.30 -18.90 -14.62
C LEU A 289 -7.23 -18.50 -15.77
N GLN A 290 -8.54 -18.35 -15.49
CA GLN A 290 -9.51 -17.87 -16.48
C GLN A 290 -9.13 -16.48 -17.02
N ASN A 291 -8.76 -15.54 -16.14
CA ASN A 291 -8.31 -14.21 -16.53
C ASN A 291 -7.07 -14.23 -17.43
N LYS A 292 -6.10 -15.10 -17.11
CA LYS A 292 -4.89 -15.28 -17.94
C LYS A 292 -5.22 -15.84 -19.33
N ILE A 293 -6.10 -16.84 -19.38
CA ILE A 293 -6.55 -17.46 -20.63
C ILE A 293 -7.26 -16.41 -21.49
N PHE A 294 -8.21 -15.67 -20.92
CA PHE A 294 -8.97 -14.64 -21.64
C PHE A 294 -8.07 -13.52 -22.20
N ARG A 295 -7.07 -13.07 -21.43
CA ARG A 295 -6.10 -12.07 -21.90
C ARG A 295 -5.27 -12.59 -23.08
N LYS A 296 -4.89 -13.86 -23.08
CA LYS A 296 -4.13 -14.47 -24.18
C LYS A 296 -4.93 -14.52 -25.49
N PHE A 297 -6.24 -14.79 -25.41
CA PHE A 297 -7.12 -14.82 -26.59
C PHE A 297 -7.53 -13.44 -27.14
N LYS A 298 -7.40 -12.36 -26.36
CA LYS A 298 -7.68 -10.99 -26.82
C LYS A 298 -6.49 -10.31 -27.53
N LEU A 299 -5.29 -10.89 -27.41
CA LEU A 299 -4.03 -10.33 -27.92
C LEU A 299 -3.45 -11.15 -29.09
N GLY A 300 -4.14 -12.20 -29.54
CA GLY A 300 -3.82 -12.97 -30.75
C GLY A 300 -4.93 -12.82 -31.77
#